data_AF-A0A7J2H5Y2-F1
#
_entry.id   AF-A0A7J2H5Y2-F1
#
_cell.length_a   1.000
_cell.length_b   1.000
_cell.length_c   1.000
_cell.angle_alpha   90.00
_cell.angle_beta   90.00
_cell.angle_gamma   90.00
#
_symmetry.space_group_name_H-M   'P 1'
#
loop_
_entity.id
_entity.type
_entity.pdbx_description
1 polymer ?
#
loop_
_entity_poly.entity_id
_entity_poly.type
_entity_poly.pdbx_seq_one_letter_code
_entity_poly.pdbx_strand_id
1 'polypeptide(L)'
;MMASSNIATAIAVLALAIALLLALYLSTLLRLGKESGNVKARTYFWKFKSREDAEEWIMAHGLAPAKVTRDGLTSKVVGFDPYLHSPEVRIVGKQQRRIVIGLKVEGNVTALKVYWVTQDSPLWGEDKAMEIPIKADGVLHEYVIEVGKHPLWKGVITRFRLDLEPANCYNTVFSISYIKYPC
;
A
#
# COMPACT_ATOMS: atom_id res chain seq x y z
N MET A 1 39.49 -49.40 -8.58
CA MET A 1 38.10 -49.53 -8.05
C MET A 1 37.73 -48.49 -6.98
N MET A 2 38.67 -47.87 -6.24
CA MET A 2 38.33 -46.90 -5.17
C MET A 2 37.94 -45.47 -5.65
N ALA A 3 38.36 -45.04 -6.84
CA ALA A 3 38.05 -43.68 -7.33
C ALA A 3 36.58 -43.52 -7.77
N SER A 4 35.95 -44.58 -8.29
CA SER A 4 34.56 -44.55 -8.76
C SER A 4 33.54 -44.53 -7.62
N SER A 5 33.84 -45.15 -6.47
CA SER A 5 32.95 -45.15 -5.30
C SER A 5 32.85 -43.77 -4.64
N ASN A 6 33.95 -43.01 -4.62
CA ASN A 6 33.97 -41.66 -4.04
C ASN A 6 33.19 -40.65 -4.88
N ILE A 7 33.25 -40.78 -6.22
CA ILE A 7 32.46 -39.96 -7.14
C ILE A 7 30.97 -40.26 -6.99
N ALA A 8 30.58 -41.55 -6.95
CA ALA A 8 29.18 -41.95 -6.76
C ALA A 8 28.61 -41.44 -5.42
N THR A 9 29.41 -41.51 -4.35
CA THR A 9 29.02 -41.01 -3.03
C THR A 9 28.87 -39.49 -3.02
N ALA A 10 29.79 -38.76 -3.67
CA ALA A 10 29.71 -37.30 -3.79
C ALA A 10 28.48 -36.85 -4.59
N ILE A 11 28.14 -37.54 -5.68
CA ILE A 11 26.93 -37.27 -6.47
C ILE A 11 25.67 -37.50 -5.63
N ALA A 12 25.62 -38.59 -4.85
CA ALA A 12 24.49 -38.89 -3.98
C ALA A 12 24.28 -37.82 -2.89
N VAL A 13 25.36 -37.36 -2.26
CA VAL A 13 25.33 -36.27 -1.26
C VAL A 13 24.85 -34.97 -1.88
N LEU A 14 25.33 -34.62 -3.08
CA LEU A 14 24.92 -33.40 -3.78
C LEU A 14 23.43 -33.46 -4.19
N ALA A 15 22.97 -34.61 -4.70
CA ALA A 15 21.57 -34.81 -5.05
C ALA A 15 20.64 -34.67 -3.82
N LEU A 16 21.05 -35.22 -2.68
CA LEU A 16 20.31 -35.09 -1.42
C LEU A 16 20.27 -33.63 -0.93
N ALA A 17 21.39 -32.90 -1.02
CA ALA A 17 21.44 -31.49 -0.65
C ALA A 17 20.51 -30.63 -1.53
N ILE A 18 20.51 -30.87 -2.84
CA ILE A 18 19.61 -30.19 -3.79
C ILE A 18 18.14 -30.51 -3.46
N ALA A 19 17.82 -31.78 -3.20
CA ALA A 19 16.46 -32.19 -2.85
C ALA A 19 15.96 -31.52 -1.55
N LEU A 20 16.83 -31.42 -0.53
CA LEU A 20 16.52 -30.74 0.73
C LEU A 20 16.31 -29.24 0.53
N LEU A 21 17.15 -28.58 -0.28
CA LEU A 21 16.98 -27.16 -0.62
C LEU A 21 15.68 -26.90 -1.39
N LEU A 22 15.34 -27.76 -2.35
CA LEU A 22 14.09 -27.70 -3.09
C LEU A 22 12.88 -27.91 -2.18
N ALA A 23 12.94 -28.88 -1.26
CA ALA A 23 11.87 -29.13 -0.29
C ALA A 23 11.69 -27.93 0.67
N LEU A 24 12.79 -27.34 1.13
CA LEU A 24 12.75 -26.14 1.97
C LEU A 24 12.14 -24.96 1.21
N TYR A 25 12.57 -24.72 -0.02
CA TYR A 25 12.02 -23.67 -0.89
C TYR A 25 10.52 -23.88 -1.18
N LEU A 26 10.09 -25.13 -1.44
CA LEU A 26 8.68 -25.44 -1.66
C LEU A 26 7.88 -25.24 -0.37
N SER A 27 8.44 -25.59 0.79
CA SER A 27 7.78 -25.41 2.09
C SER A 27 7.59 -23.93 2.44
N THR A 28 8.54 -23.05 2.09
CA THR A 28 8.41 -21.61 2.31
C THR A 28 7.37 -21.00 1.38
N LEU A 29 7.33 -21.41 0.09
CA LEU A 29 6.28 -21.01 -0.85
C LEU A 29 4.88 -21.44 -0.36
N LEU A 30 4.74 -22.69 0.13
CA LEU A 30 3.47 -23.20 0.66
C LEU A 30 3.04 -22.45 1.94
N ARG A 31 3.98 -22.11 2.83
CA ARG A 31 3.68 -21.33 4.05
C ARG A 31 3.24 -19.91 3.71
N LEU A 32 3.91 -19.24 2.77
CA LEU A 32 3.54 -17.91 2.28
C LEU A 32 2.12 -17.93 1.66
N GLY A 33 1.82 -18.94 0.86
CA GLY A 33 0.47 -19.14 0.30
C GLY A 33 -0.61 -19.40 1.36
N LYS A 34 -0.31 -20.18 2.39
CA LYS A 34 -1.24 -20.51 3.49
C LYS A 34 -1.50 -19.32 4.42
N GLU A 35 -0.47 -18.52 4.72
CA GLU A 35 -0.59 -17.26 5.47
C GLU A 35 -1.51 -16.27 4.74
N SER A 36 -1.31 -16.11 3.42
CA SER A 36 -2.15 -15.27 2.56
C SER A 36 -3.61 -15.76 2.54
N GLY A 37 -3.84 -17.08 2.49
CA GLY A 37 -5.18 -17.69 2.51
C GLY A 37 -5.95 -17.57 3.84
N ASN A 38 -5.27 -17.24 4.95
CA ASN A 38 -5.90 -17.09 6.28
C ASN A 38 -6.22 -15.64 6.67
N VAL A 39 -5.85 -14.65 5.85
CA VAL A 39 -6.19 -13.25 6.11
C VAL A 39 -7.69 -13.04 5.87
N LYS A 40 -8.44 -12.76 6.94
CA LYS A 40 -9.85 -12.37 6.83
C LYS A 40 -9.96 -10.89 6.48
N ALA A 41 -10.76 -10.55 5.47
CA ALA A 41 -11.09 -9.16 5.17
C ALA A 41 -11.73 -8.50 6.39
N ARG A 42 -11.31 -7.27 6.67
CA ARG A 42 -11.83 -6.43 7.74
C ARG A 42 -11.95 -5.00 7.27
N THR A 43 -12.90 -4.27 7.84
CA THR A 43 -13.00 -2.84 7.56
C THR A 43 -11.82 -2.10 8.21
N TYR A 44 -11.17 -1.24 7.43
CA TYR A 44 -10.26 -0.22 7.97
C TYR A 44 -10.99 1.12 7.95
N PHE A 45 -10.87 1.88 9.04
CA PHE A 45 -11.51 3.19 9.13
C PHE A 45 -10.69 4.15 9.99
N TRP A 46 -10.02 5.09 9.34
CA TRP A 46 -9.29 6.17 9.98
C TRP A 46 -10.15 7.43 10.03
N LYS A 47 -10.24 8.06 11.20
CA LYS A 47 -11.10 9.24 11.45
C LYS A 47 -10.39 10.44 12.08
N PHE A 48 -9.13 10.27 12.50
CA PHE A 48 -8.27 11.33 13.06
C PHE A 48 -8.97 12.11 14.18
N LYS A 49 -9.47 11.38 15.20
CA LYS A 49 -10.30 11.98 16.26
C LYS A 49 -9.50 12.68 17.35
N SER A 50 -8.28 12.24 17.62
CA SER A 50 -7.40 12.85 18.62
C SER A 50 -6.48 13.85 17.93
N ARG A 51 -6.37 15.07 18.47
CA ARG A 51 -5.51 16.12 17.92
C ARG A 51 -4.02 15.73 17.87
N GLU A 52 -3.64 14.71 18.61
CA GLU A 52 -2.27 14.23 18.77
C GLU A 52 -1.98 12.95 17.98
N ASP A 53 -2.99 12.32 17.36
CA ASP A 53 -2.84 11.01 16.74
C ASP A 53 -3.14 11.04 15.25
N ALA A 54 -2.08 11.00 14.44
CA ALA A 54 -2.16 10.85 12.99
C ALA A 54 -2.56 9.43 12.55
N GLU A 55 -2.86 8.53 13.50
CA GLU A 55 -3.21 7.13 13.29
C GLU A 55 -2.18 6.42 12.39
N GLU A 56 -0.89 6.66 12.67
CA GLU A 56 0.29 6.13 11.96
C GLU A 56 0.46 6.57 10.48
N TRP A 57 -0.31 7.53 9.99
CA TRP A 57 -0.09 8.11 8.67
C TRP A 57 1.17 8.98 8.62
N ILE A 58 1.97 8.83 7.56
CA ILE A 58 3.28 9.47 7.44
C ILE A 58 3.30 10.39 6.23
N MET A 59 3.57 11.69 6.45
CA MET A 59 3.88 12.65 5.39
C MET A 59 5.26 12.35 4.82
N ALA A 60 5.33 11.54 3.77
CA ALA A 60 6.54 10.84 3.40
C ALA A 60 7.46 11.66 2.47
N HIS A 61 6.89 12.49 1.61
CA HIS A 61 7.67 13.33 0.68
C HIS A 61 6.86 14.55 0.26
N GLY A 62 7.54 15.67 -0.01
CA GLY A 62 6.92 16.90 -0.53
C GLY A 62 5.86 17.55 0.37
N LEU A 63 5.68 17.08 1.61
CA LEU A 63 4.64 17.49 2.55
C LEU A 63 5.22 18.01 3.86
N ALA A 64 4.61 19.05 4.42
CA ALA A 64 4.91 19.48 5.79
C ALA A 64 4.48 18.40 6.81
N PRO A 65 5.01 18.43 8.05
CA PRO A 65 4.45 17.62 9.13
C PRO A 65 2.94 17.88 9.29
N ALA A 66 2.17 16.81 9.36
CA ALA A 66 0.73 16.91 9.51
C ALA A 66 0.32 17.30 10.92
N LYS A 67 -0.86 17.90 11.04
CA LYS A 67 -1.55 18.15 12.30
C LYS A 67 -2.97 17.60 12.20
N VAL A 68 -3.47 17.02 13.28
CA VAL A 68 -4.88 16.65 13.33
C VAL A 68 -5.70 17.86 13.78
N THR A 69 -6.59 18.31 12.91
CA THR A 69 -7.46 19.47 13.14
C THR A 69 -8.93 19.02 13.21
N ARG A 70 -9.85 19.98 13.35
CA ARG A 70 -11.29 19.69 13.25
C ARG A 70 -11.70 19.12 11.88
N ASP A 71 -10.92 19.39 10.83
CA ASP A 71 -11.20 18.93 9.46
C ASP A 71 -10.51 17.57 9.17
N GLY A 72 -9.72 17.04 10.12
CA GLY A 72 -8.99 15.77 10.03
C GLY A 72 -7.48 15.94 9.92
N LEU A 73 -6.79 14.92 9.37
CA LEU A 73 -5.34 14.94 9.15
C LEU A 73 -5.00 16.00 8.09
N THR A 74 -4.39 17.10 8.53
CA THR A 74 -4.18 18.30 7.72
C THR A 74 -2.71 18.54 7.48
N SER A 75 -2.33 18.79 6.23
CA SER A 75 -0.97 19.17 5.83
C SER A 75 -0.98 20.10 4.61
N LYS A 76 0.21 20.50 4.16
CA LYS A 76 0.44 21.33 2.99
C LYS A 76 1.61 20.81 2.16
N VAL A 77 1.54 21.06 0.86
CA VAL A 77 2.61 20.76 -0.09
C VAL A 77 3.72 21.80 0.06
N VAL A 78 4.93 21.31 0.32
CA VAL A 78 6.16 22.11 0.50
C VAL A 78 7.30 21.69 -0.44
N GLY A 79 7.09 20.66 -1.27
CA GLY A 79 8.08 20.14 -2.20
C GLY A 79 7.45 19.45 -3.40
N PHE A 80 8.29 19.02 -4.33
CA PHE A 80 7.90 18.26 -5.52
C PHE A 80 7.46 16.83 -5.14
N ASP A 81 6.57 16.23 -5.92
CA ASP A 81 6.01 14.88 -5.74
C ASP A 81 5.47 14.64 -4.32
N PRO A 82 4.42 15.38 -3.90
CA PRO A 82 3.87 15.26 -2.55
C PRO A 82 3.06 13.99 -2.34
N TYR A 83 3.45 13.19 -1.35
CA TYR A 83 2.71 11.99 -0.98
C TYR A 83 2.83 11.60 0.49
N LEU A 84 1.83 10.84 0.94
CA LEU A 84 1.76 10.25 2.28
C LEU A 84 1.61 8.73 2.21
N HIS A 85 2.19 8.03 3.19
CA HIS A 85 2.01 6.60 3.37
C HIS A 85 0.89 6.31 4.37
N SER A 86 0.12 5.26 4.08
CA SER A 86 -0.75 4.65 5.08
C SER A 86 0.06 3.94 6.17
N PRO A 87 -0.58 3.61 7.30
CA PRO A 87 -0.12 2.57 8.21
C PRO A 87 0.01 1.22 7.50
N GLU A 88 0.62 0.25 8.17
CA GLU A 88 0.59 -1.13 7.68
C GLU A 88 -0.83 -1.69 7.69
N VAL A 89 -1.17 -2.41 6.63
CA VAL A 89 -2.48 -3.01 6.43
C VAL A 89 -2.36 -4.47 6.01
N ARG A 90 -3.48 -5.18 6.04
CA ARG A 90 -3.66 -6.54 5.51
C ARG A 90 -5.01 -6.58 4.82
N ILE A 91 -5.09 -5.90 3.68
CA ILE A 91 -6.32 -5.79 2.88
C ILE A 91 -6.34 -6.90 1.85
N VAL A 92 -7.46 -7.62 1.77
CA VAL A 92 -7.61 -8.72 0.83
C VAL A 92 -8.18 -8.17 -0.47
N GLY A 93 -7.33 -7.90 -1.47
CA GLY A 93 -7.69 -7.04 -2.61
C GLY A 93 -8.97 -7.46 -3.34
N LYS A 94 -9.11 -8.76 -3.66
CA LYS A 94 -10.32 -9.26 -4.34
C LYS A 94 -11.61 -9.17 -3.51
N GLN A 95 -11.50 -9.12 -2.18
CA GLN A 95 -12.65 -8.99 -1.27
C GLN A 95 -12.95 -7.51 -0.99
N GLN A 96 -11.92 -6.67 -0.96
CA GLN A 96 -12.01 -5.25 -0.57
C GLN A 96 -11.66 -4.38 -1.77
N ARG A 97 -12.68 -4.00 -2.53
CA ARG A 97 -12.52 -3.47 -3.89
C ARG A 97 -12.66 -1.94 -4.01
N ARG A 98 -12.87 -1.26 -2.89
CA ARG A 98 -13.13 0.19 -2.84
C ARG A 98 -12.35 0.88 -1.73
N ILE A 99 -11.97 2.12 -1.99
CA ILE A 99 -11.46 3.07 -1.00
C ILE A 99 -12.42 4.25 -0.96
N VAL A 100 -12.80 4.69 0.22
CA VAL A 100 -13.62 5.90 0.40
C VAL A 100 -12.81 6.92 1.18
N ILE A 101 -12.65 8.12 0.62
CA ILE A 101 -11.83 9.18 1.20
C ILE A 101 -12.67 10.46 1.30
N GLY A 102 -12.82 10.98 2.51
CA GLY A 102 -13.30 12.35 2.73
C GLY A 102 -12.13 13.31 2.65
N LEU A 103 -12.04 14.08 1.57
CA LEU A 103 -10.93 14.98 1.28
C LEU A 103 -11.43 16.40 1.03
N LYS A 104 -10.90 17.34 1.80
CA LYS A 104 -10.99 18.78 1.55
C LYS A 104 -9.63 19.26 1.07
N VAL A 105 -9.59 19.98 -0.04
CA VAL A 105 -8.32 20.44 -0.61
C VAL A 105 -8.49 21.77 -1.33
N GLU A 106 -7.47 22.61 -1.26
CA GLU A 106 -7.40 23.92 -1.90
C GLU A 106 -6.00 24.08 -2.50
N GLY A 107 -5.90 24.69 -3.68
CA GLY A 107 -4.64 24.84 -4.42
C GLY A 107 -4.82 24.49 -5.90
N ASN A 108 -3.73 24.04 -6.54
CA ASN A 108 -3.70 23.69 -7.96
C ASN A 108 -3.62 22.17 -8.22
N VAL A 109 -3.83 21.35 -7.18
CA VAL A 109 -4.00 19.90 -7.34
C VAL A 109 -5.26 19.60 -8.15
N THR A 110 -5.17 18.61 -9.04
CA THR A 110 -6.27 18.20 -9.93
C THR A 110 -6.63 16.73 -9.78
N ALA A 111 -5.75 15.91 -9.21
CA ALA A 111 -6.00 14.48 -9.02
C ALA A 111 -5.40 13.94 -7.72
N LEU A 112 -5.98 12.82 -7.26
CA LEU A 112 -5.45 11.97 -6.21
C LEU A 112 -5.04 10.66 -6.86
N LYS A 113 -3.76 10.30 -6.75
CA LYS A 113 -3.24 9.03 -7.24
C LYS A 113 -2.94 8.11 -6.07
N VAL A 114 -3.44 6.88 -6.17
CA VAL A 114 -3.28 5.87 -5.13
C VAL A 114 -2.38 4.78 -5.63
N TYR A 115 -1.26 4.55 -4.93
CA TYR A 115 -0.43 3.38 -5.16
C TYR A 115 -0.63 2.36 -4.05
N TRP A 116 -0.35 1.10 -4.36
CA TRP A 116 -0.32 0.03 -3.37
C TRP A 116 0.86 -0.90 -3.56
N VAL A 117 1.26 -1.53 -2.47
CA VAL A 117 2.18 -2.67 -2.46
C VAL A 117 1.49 -3.88 -1.87
N THR A 118 1.92 -5.06 -2.29
CA THR A 118 1.38 -6.33 -1.82
C THR A 118 2.48 -7.17 -1.23
N GLN A 119 2.11 -8.20 -0.48
CA GLN A 119 3.07 -9.18 0.04
C GLN A 119 3.92 -9.82 -1.09
N ASP A 120 3.31 -10.06 -2.27
CA ASP A 120 3.97 -10.71 -3.41
C ASP A 120 4.65 -9.70 -4.36
N SER A 121 4.34 -8.41 -4.23
CA SER A 121 4.91 -7.31 -5.02
C SER A 121 5.14 -6.11 -4.09
N PRO A 122 6.25 -6.12 -3.33
CA PRO A 122 6.48 -5.18 -2.23
C PRO A 122 7.07 -3.84 -2.67
N LEU A 123 7.38 -3.68 -3.97
CA LEU A 123 7.95 -2.46 -4.53
C LEU A 123 6.86 -1.58 -5.15
N TRP A 124 6.93 -0.28 -4.88
CA TRP A 124 6.10 0.73 -5.54
C TRP A 124 6.34 0.71 -7.05
N GLY A 125 5.31 1.02 -7.83
CA GLY A 125 5.42 1.12 -9.27
C GLY A 125 4.15 1.68 -9.90
N GLU A 126 4.32 2.35 -11.04
CA GLU A 126 3.24 2.89 -11.87
C GLU A 126 2.22 1.84 -12.31
N ASP A 127 2.65 0.59 -12.40
CA ASP A 127 1.80 -0.57 -12.70
C ASP A 127 0.77 -0.84 -11.58
N LYS A 128 1.01 -0.35 -10.36
CA LYS A 128 0.15 -0.54 -9.18
C LYS A 128 -0.36 0.81 -8.67
N ALA A 129 -0.93 1.59 -9.58
CA ALA A 129 -1.50 2.89 -9.31
C ALA A 129 -2.91 3.05 -9.91
N MET A 130 -3.71 3.91 -9.30
CA MET A 130 -4.98 4.38 -9.86
C MET A 130 -5.14 5.86 -9.56
N GLU A 131 -5.38 6.66 -10.59
CA GLU A 131 -5.59 8.10 -10.48
C GLU A 131 -7.08 8.42 -10.63
N ILE A 132 -7.56 9.35 -9.81
CA ILE A 132 -8.91 9.91 -9.91
C ILE A 132 -8.86 11.44 -9.88
N PRO A 133 -9.72 12.12 -10.65
CA PRO A 133 -9.83 13.58 -10.56
C PRO A 133 -10.43 13.99 -9.21
N ILE A 134 -9.96 15.11 -8.67
CA ILE A 134 -10.46 15.73 -7.45
C ILE A 134 -10.75 17.22 -7.65
N LYS A 135 -11.54 17.81 -6.76
CA LYS A 135 -11.86 19.23 -6.73
C LYS A 135 -11.07 19.93 -5.63
N ALA A 136 -10.28 20.92 -6.02
CA ALA A 136 -9.53 21.79 -5.12
C ALA A 136 -10.27 23.11 -4.83
N ASP A 137 -11.50 23.00 -4.33
CA ASP A 137 -12.40 24.14 -4.08
C ASP A 137 -12.53 24.52 -2.59
N GLY A 138 -11.69 23.95 -1.72
CA GLY A 138 -11.72 24.17 -0.28
C GLY A 138 -12.93 23.56 0.43
N VAL A 139 -13.74 22.75 -0.26
CA VAL A 139 -14.90 22.06 0.31
C VAL A 139 -14.56 20.58 0.53
N LEU A 140 -15.19 19.97 1.54
CA LEU A 140 -15.07 18.53 1.78
C LEU A 140 -15.88 17.76 0.72
N HIS A 141 -15.21 16.91 -0.05
CA HIS A 141 -15.82 15.96 -0.98
C HIS A 141 -15.52 14.54 -0.56
N GLU A 142 -16.44 13.61 -0.88
CA GLU A 142 -16.21 12.18 -0.75
C GLU A 142 -15.81 11.59 -2.11
N TYR A 143 -14.70 10.88 -2.13
CA TYR A 143 -14.20 10.16 -3.31
C TYR A 143 -14.27 8.66 -3.07
N VAL A 144 -14.87 7.94 -4.02
CA VAL A 144 -14.92 6.47 -4.05
C VAL A 144 -14.01 5.97 -5.17
N ILE A 145 -12.95 5.27 -4.79
CA ILE A 145 -11.94 4.74 -5.71
C ILE A 145 -12.20 3.26 -5.90
N GLU A 146 -12.62 2.87 -7.10
CA GLU A 146 -12.94 1.50 -7.49
C GLU A 146 -11.68 0.67 -7.82
N VAL A 147 -10.72 0.62 -6.89
CA VAL A 147 -9.42 -0.05 -7.03
C VAL A 147 -9.52 -1.52 -7.47
N GLY A 148 -10.62 -2.20 -7.12
CA GLY A 148 -10.87 -3.57 -7.56
C GLY A 148 -11.21 -3.72 -9.05
N LYS A 149 -11.23 -2.64 -9.83
CA LYS A 149 -11.21 -2.68 -11.30
C LYS A 149 -9.80 -2.82 -11.85
N HIS A 150 -8.77 -2.51 -11.06
CA HIS A 150 -7.37 -2.61 -11.49
C HIS A 150 -6.91 -4.08 -11.46
N PRO A 151 -6.32 -4.62 -12.53
CA PRO A 151 -5.96 -6.05 -12.62
C PRO A 151 -4.89 -6.48 -11.61
N LEU A 152 -4.06 -5.54 -11.15
CA LEU A 152 -3.05 -5.76 -10.10
C LEU A 152 -3.55 -5.47 -8.68
N TRP A 153 -4.83 -5.16 -8.50
CA TRP A 153 -5.46 -5.12 -7.17
C TRP A 153 -5.85 -6.54 -6.73
N LYS A 154 -4.88 -7.27 -6.21
CA LYS A 154 -5.02 -8.68 -5.82
C LYS A 154 -4.04 -9.05 -4.70
N GLY A 155 -4.23 -10.24 -4.12
CA GLY A 155 -3.41 -10.70 -3.00
C GLY A 155 -3.67 -9.91 -1.72
N VAL A 156 -2.68 -9.91 -0.83
CA VAL A 156 -2.71 -9.15 0.43
C VAL A 156 -1.97 -7.84 0.21
N ILE A 157 -2.72 -6.74 0.25
CA ILE A 157 -2.19 -5.38 0.18
C ILE A 157 -1.66 -5.03 1.56
N THR A 158 -0.41 -4.53 1.60
CA THR A 158 0.34 -4.29 2.84
C THR A 158 0.54 -2.81 3.16
N ARG A 159 0.49 -1.92 2.16
CA ARG A 159 0.56 -0.46 2.35
C ARG A 159 0.04 0.32 1.15
N PHE A 160 -0.30 1.59 1.37
CA PHE A 160 -0.69 2.55 0.35
C PHE A 160 0.19 3.79 0.33
N ARG A 161 0.22 4.43 -0.83
CA ARG A 161 0.69 5.80 -1.05
C ARG A 161 -0.49 6.60 -1.60
N LEU A 162 -0.71 7.79 -1.05
CA LEU A 162 -1.65 8.76 -1.58
C LEU A 162 -0.85 9.95 -2.09
N ASP A 163 -1.05 10.31 -3.35
CA ASP A 163 -0.27 11.31 -4.05
C ASP A 163 -1.18 12.43 -4.52
N LEU A 164 -0.75 13.67 -4.30
CA LEU A 164 -1.43 14.83 -4.86
C LEU A 164 -0.79 15.16 -6.20
N GLU A 165 -1.61 15.16 -7.26
CA GLU A 165 -1.17 15.37 -8.63
C GLU A 165 -1.73 16.69 -9.20
N PRO A 166 -0.97 17.44 -10.02
CA PRO A 166 0.35 17.08 -10.54
C PRO A 166 1.46 17.19 -9.48
N ALA A 167 2.57 16.49 -9.67
CA ALA A 167 3.74 16.49 -8.77
C ALA A 167 4.27 17.89 -8.36
N ASN A 168 3.95 18.96 -9.10
CA ASN A 168 4.28 20.34 -8.78
C ASN A 168 3.09 21.17 -8.24
N CYS A 169 2.13 20.53 -7.56
CA CYS A 169 0.97 21.19 -6.96
C CYS A 169 1.30 21.99 -5.68
N TYR A 170 2.31 22.88 -5.78
CA TYR A 170 2.75 23.75 -4.69
C TYR A 170 1.61 24.62 -4.14
N ASN A 171 1.75 25.07 -2.90
CA ASN A 171 0.72 25.84 -2.17
C ASN A 171 -0.60 25.09 -1.94
N THR A 172 -0.67 23.79 -2.25
CA THR A 172 -1.84 22.97 -1.93
C THR A 172 -1.91 22.71 -0.42
N VAL A 173 -3.08 22.94 0.16
CA VAL A 173 -3.42 22.58 1.54
C VAL A 173 -4.54 21.54 1.49
N PHE A 174 -4.39 20.46 2.24
CA PHE A 174 -5.39 19.40 2.28
C PHE A 174 -5.70 18.95 3.70
N SER A 175 -6.93 18.49 3.89
CA SER A 175 -7.40 17.82 5.10
C SER A 175 -8.10 16.52 4.70
N ILE A 176 -7.60 15.40 5.21
CA ILE A 176 -8.25 14.10 5.10
C ILE A 176 -9.12 13.92 6.33
N SER A 177 -10.44 14.03 6.17
CA SER A 177 -11.39 13.85 7.27
C SER A 177 -11.53 12.38 7.66
N TYR A 178 -11.49 11.48 6.68
CA TYR A 178 -11.48 10.05 6.92
C TYR A 178 -11.02 9.24 5.72
N ILE A 179 -10.57 8.01 5.99
CA ILE A 179 -10.28 6.99 4.97
C ILE A 179 -10.95 5.69 5.42
N LYS A 180 -11.69 5.04 4.51
CA LYS A 180 -12.40 3.79 4.79
C LYS A 180 -12.15 2.76 3.69
N TYR A 181 -11.81 1.55 4.11
CA TYR A 181 -11.85 0.34 3.27
C TYR A 181 -12.95 -0.57 3.79
N PRO A 182 -14.12 -0.63 3.13
CA PRO A 182 -15.16 -1.57 3.52
C PRO A 182 -14.73 -3.01 3.20
N CYS A 183 -15.18 -3.94 4.05
CA CYS A 183 -15.28 -5.36 3.70
C CYS A 183 -16.54 -5.62 2.85
#